data_AF-A0A9P7J2E7-F1
#
_entry.id   AF-A0A9P7J2E7-F1
#
_cell.length_a   1.000
_cell.length_b   1.000
_cell.length_c   1.000
_cell.angle_alpha   90.00
_cell.angle_beta   90.00
_cell.angle_gamma   90.00
#
_symmetry.space_group_name_H-M   'P 1'
#
loop_
_entity.id
_entity.type
_entity.pdbx_description
1 polymer ?
#
loop_
_entity_poly.entity_id
_entity_poly.type
_entity_poly.pdbx_seq_one_letter_code
_entity_poly.pdbx_strand_id
1 'polypeptide(L)'
;MQPNLKDRLAELRQYLKALPSNIPIPKESTYNFSNFSPDLDWTAEIGEAAAVNRELEVRFGSHAGGLKIVERGPETEAVVDVLETWIKIHAWLD
;
A
#
# COMPACT_ATOMS: atom_id res chain seq x y z
N MET A 1 22.81 -9.39 -5.47
CA MET A 1 22.72 -8.22 -4.58
C MET A 1 21.24 -7.89 -4.47
N GLN A 2 20.65 -7.94 -3.29
CA GLN A 2 19.24 -7.56 -3.16
C GLN A 2 19.12 -6.05 -3.40
N PRO A 3 18.18 -5.59 -4.25
CA PRO A 3 17.96 -4.16 -4.45
C PRO A 3 17.63 -3.50 -3.13
N ASN A 4 18.16 -2.29 -2.91
CA ASN A 4 17.83 -1.52 -1.71
C ASN A 4 16.34 -1.16 -1.73
N LEU A 5 15.79 -0.78 -0.57
CA LEU A 5 14.37 -0.47 -0.42
C LEU A 5 13.86 0.54 -1.46
N LYS A 6 14.65 1.59 -1.75
CA LYS A 6 14.27 2.64 -2.69
C LYS A 6 14.12 2.09 -4.10
N ASP A 7 15.04 1.23 -4.53
CA ASP A 7 14.97 0.58 -5.84
C ASP A 7 13.74 -0.35 -5.94
N ARG A 8 13.43 -1.09 -4.87
CA ARG A 8 12.24 -1.96 -4.81
C ARG A 8 10.93 -1.16 -4.88
N LEU A 9 10.86 -0.01 -4.20
CA LEU A 9 9.69 0.88 -4.25
C LEU A 9 9.54 1.54 -5.63
N ALA A 10 10.66 1.93 -6.25
CA ALA A 10 10.64 2.46 -7.62
C ALA A 10 10.17 1.41 -8.64
N GLU A 11 10.68 0.18 -8.53
CA GLU A 11 10.26 -0.96 -9.36
C GLU A 11 8.78 -1.29 -9.16
N LEU A 12 8.31 -1.36 -7.91
CA LEU A 12 6.89 -1.56 -7.60
C LEU A 12 6.02 -0.50 -8.27
N ARG A 13 6.39 0.79 -8.18
CA ARG A 13 5.63 1.86 -8.85
C ARG A 13 5.59 1.66 -10.37
N GLN A 14 6.68 1.22 -10.99
CA GLN A 14 6.70 0.92 -12.42
C GLN A 14 5.76 -0.24 -12.78
N TYR A 15 5.74 -1.31 -11.97
CA TYR A 15 4.79 -2.40 -12.18
C TYR A 15 3.33 -1.96 -12.05
N LEU A 16 3.02 -1.12 -11.07
CA LEU A 16 1.66 -0.60 -10.89
C LEU A 16 1.23 0.32 -12.05
N LYS A 17 2.15 1.13 -12.58
CA LYS A 17 1.93 1.96 -13.79
C LYS A 17 1.73 1.11 -15.04
N ALA A 18 2.43 -0.01 -15.13
CA ALA A 18 2.40 -0.92 -16.28
C ALA A 18 1.29 -1.98 -16.17
N LEU A 19 0.37 -1.86 -15.22
CA LEU A 19 -0.75 -2.80 -15.07
C LEU A 19 -1.54 -2.91 -16.38
N PRO A 20 -1.94 -4.14 -16.76
CA PRO A 20 -2.71 -4.38 -17.98
C PRO A 20 -3.95 -3.50 -18.11
N SER A 21 -4.24 -3.05 -19.33
CA SER A 21 -5.36 -2.13 -19.61
C SER A 21 -6.75 -2.74 -19.39
N ASN A 22 -6.85 -4.06 -19.26
CA ASN A 22 -8.08 -4.77 -18.89
C ASN A 22 -8.44 -4.63 -17.40
N ILE A 23 -7.52 -4.16 -16.56
CA ILE A 23 -7.83 -3.71 -15.20
C ILE A 23 -8.40 -2.29 -15.30
N PRO A 24 -9.59 -2.02 -14.71
CA PRO A 24 -10.22 -0.72 -14.83
C PRO A 24 -9.47 0.36 -14.05
N ILE A 25 -9.55 1.61 -14.55
CA ILE A 25 -9.35 2.81 -13.73
C ILE A 25 -10.74 3.23 -13.25
N PRO A 26 -11.08 3.03 -11.98
CA PRO A 26 -12.40 3.38 -11.48
C PRO A 26 -12.57 4.90 -11.41
N LYS A 27 -13.82 5.37 -11.51
CA LYS A 27 -14.14 6.79 -11.28
C LYS A 27 -13.92 7.17 -9.80
N GLU A 28 -14.23 6.25 -8.91
CA GLU A 28 -14.01 6.32 -7.46
C GLU A 28 -13.26 5.05 -7.05
N SER A 29 -12.03 5.22 -6.56
CA SER A 29 -11.20 4.10 -6.13
C SER A 29 -11.76 3.46 -4.87
N THR A 30 -11.61 2.14 -4.78
CA THR A 30 -11.89 1.41 -3.53
C THR A 30 -10.69 1.43 -2.59
N TYR A 31 -9.48 1.52 -3.13
CA TYR A 31 -8.23 1.57 -2.35
C TYR A 31 -8.02 2.89 -1.61
N ASN A 32 -8.31 4.02 -2.27
CA ASN A 32 -8.18 5.38 -1.70
C ASN A 32 -6.85 5.68 -0.99
N PHE A 33 -5.73 5.06 -1.39
CA PHE A 33 -4.44 5.18 -0.68
C PHE A 33 -3.91 6.61 -0.56
N SER A 34 -4.37 7.56 -1.39
CA SER A 34 -4.01 8.97 -1.23
C SER A 34 -4.49 9.58 0.10
N ASN A 35 -5.51 9.00 0.74
CA ASN A 35 -6.01 9.41 2.05
C ASN A 35 -5.61 8.48 3.21
N PHE A 36 -4.58 7.65 3.02
CA PHE A 36 -4.21 6.63 3.97
C PHE A 36 -3.90 7.19 5.36
N SER A 37 -4.58 6.66 6.37
CA SER A 37 -4.29 6.87 7.79
C SER A 37 -4.64 5.60 8.56
N PRO A 38 -3.75 5.08 9.42
CA PRO A 38 -4.12 4.02 10.34
C PRO A 38 -5.17 4.53 11.32
N ASP A 39 -6.02 3.62 11.78
CA ASP A 39 -7.02 3.90 12.80
C ASP A 39 -6.35 4.11 14.17
N LEU A 40 -6.76 5.15 14.89
CA LEU A 40 -6.13 5.55 16.16
C LEU A 40 -6.45 4.59 17.31
N ASP A 41 -7.65 4.02 17.34
CA ASP A 41 -8.05 3.06 18.37
C ASP A 41 -7.22 1.77 18.19
N TRP A 42 -7.07 1.30 16.95
CA TRP A 42 -6.18 0.18 16.64
C TRP A 42 -4.72 0.52 16.91
N THR A 43 -4.27 1.72 16.58
CA THR A 43 -2.89 2.16 16.86
C THR A 43 -2.58 2.07 18.36
N ALA A 44 -3.52 2.46 19.22
CA ALA A 44 -3.39 2.36 20.67
C ALA A 44 -3.43 0.91 21.19
N GLU A 45 -4.22 0.03 20.55
CA GLU A 45 -4.40 -1.36 20.99
C GLU A 45 -3.27 -2.30 20.53
N ILE A 46 -2.88 -2.23 19.26
CA ILE A 46 -1.97 -3.20 18.62
C ILE A 46 -0.64 -2.60 18.17
N GLY A 47 -0.46 -1.29 18.35
CA GLY A 47 0.71 -0.54 17.91
C GLY A 47 0.61 -0.08 16.44
N GLU A 48 1.34 0.98 16.13
CA GLU A 48 1.28 1.68 14.84
C GLU A 48 1.59 0.78 13.64
N ALA A 49 2.68 0.01 13.69
CA ALA A 49 3.06 -0.89 12.61
C ALA A 49 1.97 -1.95 12.31
N ALA A 50 1.34 -2.49 13.35
CA ALA A 50 0.27 -3.47 13.19
C ALA A 50 -1.03 -2.81 12.68
N ALA A 51 -1.34 -1.59 13.14
CA ALA A 51 -2.48 -0.82 12.65
C ALA A 51 -2.32 -0.41 11.17
N VAL A 52 -1.12 -0.02 10.74
CA VAL A 52 -0.80 0.26 9.33
C VAL A 52 -0.99 -0.99 8.47
N ASN A 53 -0.46 -2.14 8.89
CA ASN A 53 -0.67 -3.39 8.16
C ASN A 53 -2.16 -3.70 8.04
N ARG A 54 -2.90 -3.66 9.16
CA ARG A 54 -4.36 -3.88 9.16
C ARG A 54 -5.10 -2.94 8.20
N GLU A 55 -4.73 -1.66 8.14
CA GLU A 55 -5.39 -0.71 7.22
C GLU A 55 -5.05 -1.00 5.74
N LEU A 56 -3.80 -1.40 5.44
CA LEU A 56 -3.42 -1.88 4.10
C LEU A 56 -4.26 -3.10 3.70
N GLU A 57 -4.40 -4.05 4.62
CA GLU A 57 -5.21 -5.25 4.48
C GLU A 57 -6.70 -4.94 4.21
N VAL A 58 -7.27 -3.98 4.93
CA VAL A 58 -8.66 -3.54 4.72
C VAL A 58 -8.85 -2.95 3.32
N ARG A 59 -7.94 -2.07 2.89
CA ARG A 59 -8.04 -1.38 1.59
C ARG A 59 -7.81 -2.31 0.42
N PHE A 60 -6.81 -3.18 0.50
CA PHE A 60 -6.58 -4.17 -0.53
C PHE A 60 -7.63 -5.30 -0.56
N GLY A 61 -8.35 -5.48 0.56
CA GLY A 61 -9.35 -6.51 0.72
C GLY A 61 -8.79 -7.84 1.25
N SER A 62 -9.69 -8.80 1.47
CA SER A 62 -9.36 -10.07 2.13
C SER A 62 -8.24 -10.88 1.44
N HIS A 63 -7.31 -11.39 2.25
CA HIS A 63 -6.22 -12.29 1.87
C HIS A 63 -6.65 -13.70 1.44
N ALA A 64 -7.94 -14.02 1.47
CA ALA A 64 -8.43 -15.35 1.09
C ALA A 64 -8.14 -15.60 -0.40
N GLY A 65 -6.95 -16.12 -0.70
CA GLY A 65 -6.42 -16.34 -2.05
C GLY A 65 -5.32 -15.38 -2.51
N GLY A 66 -4.73 -14.59 -1.60
CA GLY A 66 -3.65 -13.64 -1.90
C GLY A 66 -4.14 -12.25 -2.34
N LEU A 67 -3.19 -11.32 -2.46
CA LEU A 67 -3.46 -9.94 -2.86
C LEU A 67 -3.98 -9.88 -4.30
N LYS A 68 -5.20 -9.36 -4.50
CA LYS A 68 -5.79 -9.17 -5.82
C LYS A 68 -5.83 -7.70 -6.19
N ILE A 69 -5.07 -7.33 -7.22
CA ILE A 69 -5.15 -6.01 -7.83
C ILE A 69 -6.36 -5.99 -8.76
N VAL A 70 -7.40 -5.26 -8.36
CA VAL A 70 -8.69 -5.17 -9.08
C VAL A 70 -8.90 -3.82 -9.77
N GLU A 71 -8.07 -2.84 -9.45
CA GLU A 71 -8.06 -1.50 -10.04
C GLU A 71 -6.62 -1.07 -10.35
N ARG A 72 -6.48 -0.14 -11.30
CA ARG A 72 -5.22 0.54 -11.61
C ARG A 72 -5.42 2.06 -11.59
N GLY A 73 -4.32 2.80 -11.63
CA GLY A 73 -4.32 4.26 -11.69
C GLY A 73 -3.73 4.90 -10.44
N PRO A 74 -3.93 6.22 -10.25
CA PRO A 74 -3.22 7.00 -9.25
C PRO A 74 -3.37 6.46 -7.81
N GLU A 75 -4.57 6.02 -7.44
CA GLU A 75 -4.82 5.48 -6.11
C GLU A 75 -4.09 4.15 -5.88
N THR A 76 -4.05 3.27 -6.87
CA THR A 76 -3.26 2.04 -6.79
C THR A 76 -1.77 2.33 -6.67
N GLU A 77 -1.25 3.31 -7.42
CA GLU A 77 0.15 3.71 -7.36
C GLU A 77 0.54 4.35 -6.03
N ALA A 78 -0.40 5.04 -5.38
CA ALA A 78 -0.19 5.74 -4.11
C ALA A 78 0.14 4.80 -2.94
N VAL A 79 -0.11 3.50 -3.05
CA VAL A 79 0.37 2.53 -2.03
C VAL A 79 1.89 2.60 -1.86
N VAL A 80 2.64 2.96 -2.91
CA VAL A 80 4.10 3.10 -2.82
C VAL A 80 4.48 4.26 -1.90
N ASP A 81 3.71 5.35 -1.93
CA ASP A 81 3.91 6.50 -1.04
C ASP A 81 3.59 6.14 0.42
N VAL A 82 2.57 5.31 0.65
CA VAL A 82 2.23 4.76 1.97
C VAL A 82 3.36 3.89 2.50
N LEU A 83 3.84 2.93 1.71
CA LEU A 83 4.94 2.05 2.09
C LEU A 83 6.24 2.83 2.34
N GLU A 84 6.55 3.80 1.49
CA GLU A 84 7.73 4.63 1.67
C GLU A 84 7.67 5.42 2.98
N THR A 85 6.51 6.00 3.31
CA THR A 85 6.28 6.75 4.55
C THR A 85 6.51 5.86 5.77
N TRP A 86 5.81 4.72 5.84
CA TRP A 86 5.79 3.90 7.04
C TRP A 86 7.06 3.06 7.22
N ILE A 87 7.69 2.60 6.13
CA ILE A 87 8.99 1.94 6.24
C ILE A 87 10.06 2.93 6.69
N LYS A 88 10.04 4.19 6.21
CA LYS A 88 10.98 5.21 6.70
C LYS A 88 10.77 5.53 8.17
N ILE A 89 9.53 5.65 8.64
CA ILE A 89 9.22 5.92 10.05
C ILE A 89 9.77 4.79 10.94
N HIS A 90 9.57 3.53 10.55
CA HIS A 90 10.01 2.40 11.35
C HIS A 90 11.46 1.96 11.13
N ALA A 91 12.13 2.40 10.05
CA ALA A 91 13.55 2.13 9.81
C ALA A 91 14.50 2.84 10.80
N TRP A 92 13.99 3.79 11.61
CA TRP A 92 14.74 4.42 12.70
C TRP A 92 14.63 3.69 14.05
N LEU A 93 13.91 2.56 14.10
CA LEU A 93 13.68 1.78 15.32
C LEU A 93 14.56 0.52 15.43
N ASP A 94 15.47 0.30 14.47
CA ASP A 94 16.50 -0.75 14.48
C ASP A 94 17.90 -0.17 14.77
#